data_AF-A0A5N9CYJ4-F1
#
_entry.id   AF-A0A5N9CYJ4-F1
#
_cell.length_a   1.000
_cell.length_b   1.000
_cell.length_c   1.000
_cell.angle_alpha   90.00
_cell.angle_beta   90.00
_cell.angle_gamma   90.00
#
_symmetry.space_group_name_H-M   'P 1'
#
loop_
_entity.id
_entity.type
_entity.pdbx_description
1 polymer ?
#
loop_
_entity_poly.entity_id
_entity_poly.type
_entity_poly.pdbx_seq_one_letter_code
_entity_poly.pdbx_strand_id
1 'polypeptide(L)'
;MAEALPFRDQTFDVALATFTLHHWSKVAAGLNEMRRVAKRQVILLFGPSESLKFWLVEYFPECLELPSETGTPGVDDVRVHLNVHTVAPVPIPPDCTDGFAGAYWRRFEAYLEPAVRASISSLALLSPEDGDRGRGGCGKTWCLVPGMPATDICESCLRLTWGIGWWWLGAKIPLTPFMKRGDYGSIRRLSWTLHFPRNNLNCSSGCGG
;
A
#
# COMPACT_ATOMS: atom_id res chain seq x y z
N MET A 1 -17.07 -0.51 11.58
CA MET A 1 -15.76 0.20 11.67
C MET A 1 -14.78 -0.70 12.39
N ALA A 2 -13.48 -0.56 12.16
CA ALA A 2 -12.47 -1.46 12.75
C ALA A 2 -12.44 -1.35 14.29
N GLU A 3 -12.86 -0.19 14.81
CA GLU A 3 -12.85 0.20 16.20
C GLU A 3 -14.01 -0.39 17.03
N ALA A 4 -14.95 -1.08 16.38
CA ALA A 4 -16.07 -1.76 17.03
C ALA A 4 -16.53 -2.94 16.17
N LEU A 5 -15.85 -4.08 16.30
CA LEU A 5 -16.15 -5.27 15.53
C LEU A 5 -17.32 -6.04 16.19
N PRO A 6 -18.38 -6.39 15.44
CA PRO A 6 -19.58 -7.05 15.98
C PRO A 6 -19.37 -8.57 16.17
N PHE A 7 -18.17 -8.96 16.59
CA PHE A 7 -17.80 -10.35 16.84
C PHE A 7 -17.50 -10.54 18.31
N ARG A 8 -17.78 -11.73 18.82
CA ARG A 8 -17.38 -12.17 20.15
C ARG A 8 -15.86 -12.36 20.22
N ASP A 9 -15.34 -12.42 21.44
CA ASP A 9 -13.90 -12.60 21.66
C ASP A 9 -13.42 -13.91 21.02
N GLN A 10 -12.22 -13.86 20.44
CA GLN A 10 -11.52 -15.03 19.90
C GLN A 10 -12.34 -15.80 18.86
N THR A 11 -13.18 -15.10 18.08
CA THR A 11 -13.99 -15.68 16.99
C THR A 11 -13.12 -16.22 15.86
N PHE A 12 -11.95 -15.61 15.60
CA PHE A 12 -11.09 -15.94 14.47
C PHE A 12 -9.70 -16.38 14.92
N ASP A 13 -9.05 -17.20 14.10
CA ASP A 13 -7.66 -17.57 14.33
C ASP A 13 -6.68 -16.40 14.06
N VAL A 14 -6.97 -15.61 13.03
CA VAL A 14 -6.12 -14.50 12.55
C VAL A 14 -6.97 -13.28 12.19
N ALA A 15 -6.53 -12.09 12.59
CA ALA A 15 -7.01 -10.81 12.09
C ALA A 15 -5.97 -10.18 11.15
N LEU A 16 -6.41 -9.71 9.98
CA LEU A 16 -5.55 -9.11 8.96
C LEU A 16 -5.97 -7.65 8.72
N ALA A 17 -4.99 -6.75 8.70
CA ALA A 17 -5.15 -5.37 8.26
C ALA A 17 -4.13 -5.07 7.15
N THR A 18 -4.58 -4.62 5.98
CA THR A 18 -3.72 -4.29 4.84
C THR A 18 -3.96 -2.86 4.40
N PHE A 19 -2.95 -2.00 4.52
CA PHE A 19 -2.99 -0.60 4.10
C PHE A 19 -4.25 0.15 4.55
N THR A 20 -4.65 -0.05 5.82
CA THR A 20 -5.91 0.53 6.33
C THR A 20 -5.74 1.33 7.62
N LEU A 21 -4.65 1.13 8.38
CA LEU A 21 -4.48 1.79 9.69
C LEU A 21 -4.53 3.32 9.62
N HIS A 22 -3.96 3.92 8.57
CA HIS A 22 -3.97 5.37 8.34
C HIS A 22 -5.37 5.93 7.99
N HIS A 23 -6.38 5.07 7.83
CA HIS A 23 -7.77 5.47 7.66
C HIS A 23 -8.60 5.30 8.94
N TRP A 24 -8.02 4.77 10.02
CA TRP A 24 -8.76 4.52 11.26
C TRP A 24 -8.80 5.79 12.11
N SER A 25 -10.00 6.13 12.57
CA SER A 25 -10.21 7.31 13.42
C SER A 25 -9.61 7.14 14.81
N LYS A 26 -9.59 5.90 15.33
CA LYS A 26 -8.99 5.54 16.61
C LYS A 26 -8.18 4.26 16.45
N VAL A 27 -6.93 4.42 16.01
CA VAL A 27 -6.00 3.30 15.74
C VAL A 27 -5.88 2.35 16.94
N ALA A 28 -5.71 2.91 18.14
CA ALA A 28 -5.67 2.13 19.39
C ALA A 28 -6.91 1.25 19.60
N ALA A 29 -8.10 1.77 19.32
CA ALA A 29 -9.34 1.01 19.47
C ALA A 29 -9.41 -0.13 18.44
N GLY A 30 -9.08 0.14 17.17
CA GLY A 30 -9.05 -0.89 16.13
C GLY A 30 -8.03 -2.00 16.40
N LEU A 31 -6.83 -1.65 16.87
CA LEU A 31 -5.80 -2.64 17.24
C LEU A 31 -6.24 -3.50 18.42
N ASN A 32 -6.89 -2.90 19.43
CA ASN A 32 -7.48 -3.64 20.54
C ASN A 32 -8.59 -4.58 20.08
N GLU A 33 -9.44 -4.17 19.14
CA GLU A 33 -10.46 -5.04 18.56
C GLU A 33 -9.83 -6.21 17.79
N MET A 34 -8.77 -5.99 17.00
CA MET A 34 -8.04 -7.08 16.34
C MET A 34 -7.50 -8.11 17.34
N ARG A 35 -6.95 -7.66 18.46
CA ARG A 35 -6.47 -8.53 19.56
C ARG A 35 -7.61 -9.26 20.26
N ARG A 36 -8.77 -8.61 20.42
CA ARG A 36 -9.94 -9.18 21.06
C ARG A 36 -10.54 -10.31 20.23
N VAL A 37 -10.73 -10.08 18.93
CA VAL A 37 -11.43 -11.03 18.05
C VAL A 37 -10.54 -12.18 17.55
N ALA A 38 -9.20 -12.05 17.61
CA ALA A 38 -8.27 -13.08 17.13
C ALA A 38 -7.02 -13.21 17.99
N LYS A 39 -6.43 -14.41 18.01
CA LYS A 39 -5.14 -14.68 18.72
C LYS A 39 -3.93 -14.12 17.99
N ARG A 40 -3.98 -14.11 16.66
CA ARG A 40 -2.87 -13.71 15.80
C ARG A 40 -3.27 -12.50 14.96
N GLN A 41 -2.34 -11.57 14.77
CA GLN A 41 -2.54 -10.40 13.93
C GLN A 41 -1.47 -10.36 12.85
N VAL A 42 -1.88 -10.02 11.64
CA VAL A 42 -0.99 -9.70 10.53
C VAL A 42 -1.35 -8.29 10.07
N ILE A 43 -0.36 -7.40 10.00
CA ILE A 43 -0.56 -6.03 9.57
C ILE A 43 0.44 -5.72 8.47
N LEU A 44 -0.09 -5.38 7.29
CA LEU A 44 0.67 -4.77 6.22
C LEU A 44 0.42 -3.27 6.27
N LEU A 45 1.46 -2.50 6.58
CA LEU A 45 1.44 -1.04 6.68
C LEU A 45 2.64 -0.45 5.95
N PHE A 46 2.57 0.83 5.62
CA PHE A 46 3.74 1.64 5.26
C PHE A 46 4.06 2.56 6.43
N GLY A 47 5.35 2.87 6.62
CA GLY A 47 5.77 3.88 7.59
C GLY A 47 5.83 5.26 6.93
N PRO A 48 5.55 6.35 7.67
CA PRO A 48 5.63 7.71 7.13
C PRO A 48 7.03 8.06 6.59
N SER A 49 8.10 7.49 7.18
CA SER A 49 9.47 7.64 6.66
C SER A 49 9.69 7.00 5.29
N GLU A 50 8.87 6.01 4.92
CA GLU A 50 9.00 5.30 3.64
C GLU A 50 8.29 6.05 2.51
N SER A 51 7.16 6.72 2.79
CA SER A 51 6.49 7.58 1.81
C SER A 51 7.44 8.66 1.27
N LEU A 52 8.26 9.26 2.15
CA LEU A 52 9.26 10.29 1.78
C LEU A 52 10.38 9.78 0.86
N LYS A 53 10.64 8.47 0.83
CA LYS A 53 11.69 7.89 -0.02
C LYS A 53 11.18 7.56 -1.42
N PHE A 54 9.88 7.57 -1.61
CA PHE A 54 9.28 7.16 -2.87
C PHE A 54 9.32 8.31 -3.88
N TRP A 55 10.08 8.16 -4.97
CA TRP A 55 10.31 9.19 -5.98
C TRP A 55 9.04 9.89 -6.50
N LEU A 56 7.89 9.22 -6.45
CA LEU A 56 6.62 9.79 -6.89
C LEU A 56 6.25 11.06 -6.13
N VAL A 57 6.65 11.19 -4.86
CA VAL A 57 6.35 12.37 -4.03
C VAL A 57 7.14 13.60 -4.46
N GLU A 58 8.19 13.47 -5.28
CA GLU A 58 8.86 14.62 -5.92
C GLU A 58 7.95 15.31 -6.95
N TYR A 59 7.03 14.55 -7.56
CA TYR A 59 6.07 15.06 -8.53
C TYR A 59 4.74 15.47 -7.88
N PHE A 60 4.34 14.76 -6.82
CA PHE A 60 3.10 14.98 -6.10
C PHE A 60 3.38 15.25 -4.60
N PRO A 61 4.12 16.32 -4.25
CA PRO A 61 4.52 16.57 -2.87
C PRO A 61 3.32 16.81 -1.93
N GLU A 62 2.19 17.30 -2.47
CA GLU A 62 0.96 17.54 -1.72
C GLU A 62 0.35 16.25 -1.15
N CYS A 63 0.71 15.08 -1.69
CA CYS A 63 0.34 13.80 -1.08
C CYS A 63 0.81 13.72 0.37
N LEU A 64 1.99 14.25 0.68
CA LEU A 64 2.60 14.18 2.01
C LEU A 64 1.85 15.01 3.05
N GLU A 65 1.02 15.95 2.61
CA GLU A 65 0.21 16.81 3.48
C GLU A 65 -1.16 16.19 3.79
N LEU A 66 -1.54 15.11 3.10
CA LEU A 66 -2.82 14.46 3.31
C LEU A 66 -2.93 13.89 4.73
N PRO A 67 -4.13 13.91 5.35
CA PRO A 67 -4.36 13.28 6.65
C PRO A 67 -4.01 11.79 6.69
N SER A 68 -4.06 11.11 5.54
CA SER A 68 -3.69 9.69 5.40
C SER A 68 -2.18 9.44 5.35
N GLU A 69 -1.36 10.48 5.20
CA GLU A 69 0.09 10.39 5.20
C GLU A 69 0.67 11.05 6.45
N THR A 70 0.14 12.21 6.84
CA THR A 70 0.49 12.93 8.08
C THR A 70 0.07 12.14 9.32
N GLY A 71 1.04 11.78 10.16
CA GLY A 71 0.77 11.04 11.40
C GLY A 71 0.31 9.58 11.19
N THR A 72 0.63 8.99 10.03
CA THR A 72 0.39 7.57 9.77
C THR A 72 1.00 6.68 10.85
N PRO A 73 0.24 5.74 11.44
CA PRO A 73 0.76 4.83 12.46
C PRO A 73 1.91 3.98 11.93
N GLY A 74 3.02 4.00 12.64
CA GLY A 74 4.17 3.14 12.40
C GLY A 74 4.12 1.85 13.21
N VAL A 75 5.19 1.06 13.08
CA VAL A 75 5.37 -0.18 13.84
C VAL A 75 5.38 0.07 15.35
N ASP A 76 5.93 1.20 15.80
CA ASP A 76 6.02 1.52 17.22
C ASP A 76 4.64 1.84 17.82
N ASP A 77 3.75 2.51 17.08
CA ASP A 77 2.35 2.69 17.50
C ASP A 77 1.62 1.35 17.64
N VAL A 78 1.89 0.41 16.73
CA VAL A 78 1.32 -0.95 16.80
C VAL A 78 1.83 -1.70 18.03
N ARG A 79 3.12 -1.59 18.36
CA ARG A 79 3.75 -2.24 19.53
C ARG A 79 3.14 -1.83 20.86
N VAL A 80 2.56 -0.63 20.95
CA VAL A 80 1.86 -0.18 22.16
C VAL A 80 0.62 -1.04 22.46
N HIS A 81 -0.03 -1.58 21.43
CA HIS A 81 -1.34 -2.25 21.57
C HIS A 81 -1.31 -3.75 21.28
N LEU A 82 -0.33 -4.21 20.51
CA LEU A 82 -0.16 -5.60 20.10
C LEU A 82 1.22 -6.12 20.51
N ASN A 83 1.29 -7.42 20.81
CA ASN A 83 2.56 -8.10 21.06
C ASN A 83 3.27 -8.40 19.73
N VAL A 84 3.90 -7.38 19.14
CA VAL A 84 4.56 -7.49 17.84
C VAL A 84 5.83 -8.32 17.96
N HIS A 85 5.79 -9.54 17.46
CA HIS A 85 6.92 -10.46 17.49
C HIS A 85 7.86 -10.33 16.30
N THR A 86 7.32 -9.97 15.12
CA THR A 86 8.09 -9.96 13.87
C THR A 86 7.69 -8.77 13.03
N VAL A 87 8.70 -8.10 12.49
CA VAL A 87 8.57 -7.00 11.55
C VAL A 87 9.53 -7.33 10.42
N ALA A 88 9.01 -7.43 9.20
CA ALA A 88 9.80 -7.73 8.02
C ALA A 88 9.36 -6.82 6.87
N PRO A 89 10.30 -6.32 6.07
CA PRO A 89 9.96 -5.62 4.85
C PRO A 89 9.24 -6.57 3.89
N VAL A 90 8.28 -6.04 3.13
CA VAL A 90 7.60 -6.77 2.05
C VAL A 90 8.02 -6.13 0.74
N PRO A 91 8.90 -6.78 -0.05
CA PRO A 91 9.28 -6.27 -1.35
C PRO A 91 8.06 -6.16 -2.26
N ILE A 92 7.98 -5.07 -3.01
CA ILE A 92 6.93 -4.88 -4.02
C ILE A 92 7.44 -5.44 -5.34
N PRO A 93 6.86 -6.53 -5.89
CA PRO A 93 7.28 -7.07 -7.16
C PRO A 93 7.19 -6.02 -8.28
N PRO A 94 8.10 -6.03 -9.27
CA PRO A 94 8.05 -5.08 -10.37
C PRO A 94 6.79 -5.21 -11.24
N ASP A 95 6.12 -6.35 -11.18
CA ASP A 95 4.88 -6.66 -11.87
C ASP A 95 3.63 -6.59 -10.96
N CYS A 96 3.74 -6.05 -9.74
CA CYS A 96 2.64 -5.96 -8.77
C CYS A 96 1.36 -5.35 -9.38
N THR A 97 0.20 -5.96 -9.16
CA THR A 97 -1.08 -5.50 -9.75
C THR A 97 -2.08 -5.00 -8.70
N ASP A 98 -1.65 -4.81 -7.45
CA ASP A 98 -2.57 -4.52 -6.33
C ASP A 98 -3.12 -3.09 -6.35
N GLY A 99 -2.41 -2.15 -6.98
CA GLY A 99 -2.91 -0.81 -7.29
C GLY A 99 -2.72 0.24 -6.19
N PHE A 100 -2.08 -0.09 -5.06
CA PHE A 100 -1.65 0.93 -4.08
C PHE A 100 -0.53 1.83 -4.65
N ALA A 101 -0.24 2.94 -3.96
CA ALA A 101 0.68 3.98 -4.46
C ALA A 101 2.02 3.44 -4.97
N GLY A 102 2.63 2.47 -4.29
CA GLY A 102 3.91 1.86 -4.68
C GLY A 102 3.81 0.71 -5.69
N ALA A 103 2.62 0.27 -6.10
CA ALA A 103 2.45 -0.92 -6.96
C ALA A 103 3.08 -0.77 -8.35
N TYR A 104 3.27 0.46 -8.83
CA TYR A 104 3.82 0.77 -10.15
C TYR A 104 5.22 1.41 -10.06
N TRP A 105 5.95 1.18 -8.96
CA TRP A 105 7.24 1.85 -8.70
C TRP A 105 8.28 1.73 -9.84
N ARG A 106 8.20 0.66 -10.64
CA ARG A 106 9.05 0.39 -11.82
C ARG A 106 8.36 0.66 -13.17
N ARG A 107 7.12 1.14 -13.16
CA ARG A 107 6.29 1.42 -14.34
C ARG A 107 5.78 2.85 -14.25
N PHE A 108 6.72 3.77 -14.44
CA PHE A 108 6.52 5.20 -14.27
C PHE A 108 5.34 5.73 -15.09
N GLU A 109 5.21 5.27 -16.33
CA GLU A 109 4.14 5.62 -17.26
C GLU A 109 2.74 5.31 -16.72
N ALA A 110 2.60 4.31 -15.84
CA ALA A 110 1.31 3.97 -15.25
C ALA A 110 0.73 5.12 -14.42
N TYR A 111 1.55 5.96 -13.79
CA TYR A 111 1.07 7.12 -13.03
C TYR A 111 0.55 8.26 -13.92
N LEU A 112 0.77 8.22 -15.23
CA LEU A 112 0.17 9.18 -16.17
C LEU A 112 -1.31 8.83 -16.43
N GLU A 113 -1.66 7.55 -16.34
CA GLU A 113 -3.00 7.05 -16.59
C GLU A 113 -4.00 7.57 -15.54
N PRO A 114 -5.09 8.25 -15.95
CA PRO A 114 -6.08 8.77 -15.02
C PRO A 114 -6.69 7.69 -14.12
N ALA A 115 -6.93 6.50 -14.66
CA ALA A 115 -7.51 5.39 -13.91
C ALA A 115 -6.58 4.88 -12.79
N VAL A 116 -5.27 4.86 -13.03
CA VAL A 116 -4.27 4.46 -12.03
C VAL A 116 -4.23 5.50 -10.90
N ARG A 117 -4.16 6.78 -11.25
CA ARG A 117 -4.20 7.86 -10.24
C ARG A 117 -5.47 7.84 -9.41
N ALA A 118 -6.63 7.60 -10.05
CA ALA A 118 -7.91 7.49 -9.35
C ALA A 118 -7.99 6.28 -8.39
N SER A 119 -7.23 5.20 -8.65
CA SER A 119 -7.15 4.04 -7.75
C SER A 119 -6.21 4.21 -6.55
N ILE A 120 -5.38 5.25 -6.56
CA ILE A 120 -4.41 5.53 -5.51
C ILE A 120 -4.97 6.67 -4.66
N SER A 121 -5.37 6.38 -3.43
CA SER A 121 -6.05 7.36 -2.56
C SER A 121 -5.27 8.67 -2.39
N SER A 122 -3.96 8.60 -2.23
CA SER A 122 -3.11 9.79 -2.07
C SER A 122 -3.06 10.69 -3.31
N LEU A 123 -3.29 10.15 -4.51
CA LEU A 123 -3.36 10.91 -5.76
C LEU A 123 -4.79 11.34 -6.08
N ALA A 124 -5.77 10.49 -5.78
CA ALA A 124 -7.18 10.74 -6.03
C ALA A 124 -7.76 11.88 -5.18
N LEU A 125 -7.15 12.15 -4.01
CA LEU A 125 -7.57 13.22 -3.09
C LEU A 125 -6.94 14.59 -3.40
N LEU A 126 -6.00 14.66 -4.35
CA LEU A 126 -5.39 15.92 -4.74
C LEU A 126 -6.39 16.83 -5.46
N SER A 127 -6.14 18.13 -5.40
CA SER A 127 -6.85 19.07 -6.25
C SER A 127 -6.58 18.75 -7.73
N PRO A 128 -7.49 19.09 -8.66
CA PRO A 128 -7.23 18.94 -10.09
C PRO A 128 -5.95 19.67 -10.53
N GLU A 129 -5.66 20.83 -9.95
CA GLU A 129 -4.47 21.62 -10.24
C GLU A 129 -3.19 20.88 -9.84
N ASP A 130 -3.14 20.33 -8.63
CA ASP A 130 -1.98 19.58 -8.14
C ASP A 130 -1.78 18.27 -8.88
N GLY A 131 -2.89 17.56 -9.13
CA GLY A 131 -2.88 16.34 -9.93
C GLY A 131 -2.41 16.58 -11.37
N ASP A 132 -2.72 17.74 -11.94
CA ASP A 132 -2.31 18.15 -13.28
C ASP A 132 -0.84 18.58 -13.34
N ARG A 133 -0.40 19.39 -12.37
CA ARG A 133 1.00 19.80 -12.23
C ARG A 133 1.91 18.59 -12.04
N GLY A 134 1.57 17.71 -11.10
CA GLY A 134 2.36 16.52 -10.82
C GLY A 134 2.42 15.56 -12.02
N ARG A 135 1.28 15.34 -12.71
CA ARG A 135 1.26 14.58 -13.97
C ARG A 135 2.13 15.24 -15.04
N GLY A 136 2.08 16.56 -15.18
CA GLY A 136 2.86 17.30 -16.17
C GLY A 136 4.37 17.19 -15.91
N GLY A 137 4.80 17.31 -14.66
CA GLY A 137 6.19 17.11 -14.26
C GLY A 137 6.65 15.67 -14.50
N CYS A 138 5.84 14.72 -14.05
CA CYS A 138 6.06 13.28 -14.24
C CYS A 138 6.22 12.95 -15.74
N GLY A 139 5.25 13.38 -16.56
CA GLY A 139 5.27 13.17 -18.02
C GLY A 139 6.49 13.79 -18.71
N LYS A 140 6.96 14.97 -18.28
CA LYS A 140 8.18 15.58 -18.82
C LYS A 140 9.42 14.70 -18.55
N THR A 141 9.59 14.19 -17.33
CA THR A 141 10.71 13.29 -17.02
C THR A 141 10.63 12.01 -17.84
N TRP A 142 9.44 11.42 -17.96
CA TRP A 142 9.24 10.23 -18.80
C TRP A 142 9.61 10.48 -20.27
N CYS A 143 9.19 11.61 -20.84
CA CYS A 143 9.51 11.95 -22.23
C CYS A 143 11.01 12.18 -22.44
N LEU A 144 11.73 12.68 -21.44
CA LEU A 144 13.18 12.88 -21.50
C LEU A 144 13.96 11.56 -21.40
N VAL A 145 13.45 10.59 -20.62
CA VAL A 145 14.09 9.29 -20.44
C VAL A 145 13.06 8.15 -20.53
N PRO A 146 12.50 7.87 -21.72
CA PRO A 146 11.56 6.77 -21.88
C PRO A 146 12.22 5.44 -21.54
N GLY A 147 11.61 4.67 -20.64
CA GLY A 147 12.17 3.39 -20.21
C GLY A 147 13.29 3.50 -19.18
N MET A 148 13.30 4.56 -18.36
CA MET A 148 14.21 4.75 -17.22
C MET A 148 14.50 3.41 -16.52
N PRO A 149 15.75 2.88 -16.59
CA PRO A 149 16.08 1.61 -16.00
C PRO A 149 16.00 1.71 -14.48
N ALA A 150 15.45 0.67 -13.85
CA ALA A 150 15.21 0.58 -12.41
C ALA A 150 16.45 0.77 -11.52
N THR A 151 17.64 0.85 -12.11
CA THR A 151 18.92 1.05 -11.43
C THR A 151 19.24 2.50 -11.12
N ASP A 152 18.65 3.46 -11.85
CA ASP A 152 18.88 4.90 -11.66
C ASP A 152 17.76 5.60 -10.87
N ILE A 153 16.73 4.85 -10.49
CA ILE A 153 15.86 5.25 -9.39
C ILE A 153 16.72 5.14 -8.13
N CYS A 154 17.21 6.30 -7.68
CA CYS A 154 17.95 6.61 -6.45
C CYS A 154 18.15 5.44 -5.48
N GLU A 155 19.35 5.34 -4.88
CA GLU A 155 19.64 4.47 -3.73
C GLU A 155 18.51 4.44 -2.66
N SER A 156 17.66 5.47 -2.56
CA SER A 156 16.45 5.51 -1.74
C SER A 156 15.40 4.42 -2.07
N CYS A 157 15.18 4.05 -3.33
CA CYS A 157 14.26 2.95 -3.70
C CYS A 157 14.87 1.57 -3.45
N LEU A 158 16.19 1.42 -3.59
CA LEU A 158 16.89 0.20 -3.16
C LEU A 158 16.91 0.08 -1.61
N ARG A 159 16.87 1.20 -0.87
CA ARG A 159 16.74 1.19 0.61
C ARG A 159 15.38 0.75 1.13
N LEU A 160 14.33 0.68 0.30
CA LEU A 160 13.08 -0.02 0.65
C LEU A 160 13.26 -1.55 0.69
N THR A 161 14.41 -2.08 0.24
CA THR A 161 14.66 -3.54 0.19
C THR A 161 15.80 -4.06 1.07
N TRP A 162 16.48 -3.28 1.92
CA TRP A 162 17.60 -3.81 2.72
C TRP A 162 17.73 -3.28 4.16
N GLY A 163 17.63 -4.22 5.12
CA GLY A 163 18.01 -4.12 6.54
C GLY A 163 16.89 -4.63 7.47
N ILE A 164 17.01 -5.67 8.30
CA ILE A 164 18.14 -6.42 8.88
C ILE A 164 17.61 -7.84 9.23
N GLY A 165 18.34 -8.93 8.91
CA GLY A 165 18.04 -10.32 9.36
C GLY A 165 18.25 -10.50 10.88
N TRP A 166 17.73 -11.50 11.62
CA TRP A 166 17.84 -12.96 11.48
C TRP A 166 16.74 -13.70 12.30
N TRP A 167 16.63 -15.03 12.09
CA TRP A 167 15.56 -15.97 12.46
C TRP A 167 15.46 -16.46 13.93
N TRP A 168 14.32 -17.14 14.26
CA TRP A 168 14.09 -18.39 15.06
C TRP A 168 13.04 -18.24 16.22
N LEU A 169 12.11 -19.15 16.60
CA LEU A 169 11.49 -20.40 16.09
C LEU A 169 10.19 -20.72 16.87
N GLY A 170 9.17 -21.27 16.18
CA GLY A 170 7.95 -21.79 16.82
C GLY A 170 7.06 -22.55 15.83
N ALA A 171 7.24 -23.88 15.80
CA ALA A 171 6.51 -24.90 15.03
C ALA A 171 6.87 -25.05 13.54
N LYS A 172 7.47 -26.22 13.23
CA LYS A 172 7.61 -26.78 11.88
C LYS A 172 6.22 -26.94 11.26
N ILE A 173 5.92 -26.16 10.23
CA ILE A 173 4.95 -26.55 9.20
C ILE A 173 5.81 -26.95 7.99
N PRO A 174 5.80 -28.22 7.55
CA PRO A 174 6.51 -28.60 6.33
C PRO A 174 5.89 -27.82 5.16
N LEU A 175 6.72 -27.03 4.46
CA LEU A 175 6.36 -26.42 3.18
C LEU A 175 6.24 -27.53 2.12
N THR A 176 5.05 -28.13 2.01
CA THR A 176 4.63 -28.75 0.76
C THR A 176 4.23 -27.66 -0.24
N PRO A 177 4.47 -27.83 -1.55
CA PRO A 177 4.21 -26.80 -2.55
C PRO A 177 2.70 -26.65 -2.79
N PHE A 178 2.01 -25.90 -1.95
CA PHE A 178 0.60 -25.55 -2.13
C PHE A 178 0.49 -24.20 -2.87
N MET A 179 0.90 -24.21 -4.14
CA MET A 179 0.62 -23.12 -5.07
C MET A 179 0.21 -23.68 -6.43
N LYS A 180 -0.81 -24.55 -6.42
CA LYS A 180 -1.64 -24.82 -7.61
C LYS A 180 -3.09 -25.03 -7.19
N ARG A 181 -3.94 -24.09 -7.65
CA ARG A 181 -5.40 -24.17 -7.82
C ARG A 181 -6.27 -24.42 -6.58
N GLY A 182 -7.00 -23.37 -6.22
CA GLY A 182 -8.46 -23.45 -6.03
C GLY A 182 -8.96 -24.28 -4.85
N ASP A 183 -8.77 -23.79 -3.63
CA ASP A 183 -9.74 -24.06 -2.56
C ASP A 183 -9.69 -22.92 -1.52
N TYR A 184 -10.65 -21.99 -1.60
CA TYR A 184 -10.81 -20.94 -0.60
C TYR A 184 -11.72 -21.46 0.51
N GLY A 185 -11.15 -22.18 1.47
CA GLY A 185 -11.75 -22.32 2.79
C GLY A 185 -11.96 -20.92 3.39
N SER A 186 -13.16 -20.64 3.88
CA SER A 186 -13.72 -19.31 4.15
C SER A 186 -12.79 -18.30 4.86
N ILE A 187 -11.98 -17.57 4.08
CA ILE A 187 -11.43 -16.28 4.51
C ILE A 187 -12.47 -15.23 4.11
N ARG A 188 -13.21 -14.73 5.09
CA ARG A 188 -14.06 -13.55 4.87
C ARG A 188 -13.13 -12.33 4.75
N ARG A 189 -12.78 -11.98 3.52
CA ARG A 189 -12.12 -10.72 3.16
C ARG A 189 -13.07 -9.57 3.46
N LEU A 190 -12.77 -8.75 4.47
CA LEU A 190 -13.34 -7.41 4.57
C LEU A 190 -12.55 -6.52 3.60
N SER A 191 -12.93 -6.55 2.32
CA SER A 191 -12.48 -5.57 1.33
C SER A 191 -13.55 -4.50 1.23
N TRP A 192 -13.19 -3.26 1.51
CA TRP A 192 -13.96 -2.10 1.08
C TRP A 192 -13.39 -1.67 -0.26
N THR A 193 -14.07 -2.05 -1.34
CA THR A 193 -13.78 -1.51 -2.68
C THR A 193 -14.66 -0.28 -2.86
N LEU A 194 -14.06 0.92 -2.94
CA LEU A 194 -14.75 2.08 -3.47
C LEU A 194 -15.10 1.78 -4.94
N HIS A 195 -16.39 1.63 -5.23
CA HIS A 195 -16.87 1.43 -6.60
C HIS A 195 -16.86 2.78 -7.32
N PHE A 196 -15.88 3.00 -8.17
CA PHE A 196 -15.93 4.08 -9.15
C PHE A 196 -16.59 3.55 -10.43
N PRO A 197 -17.59 4.25 -11.00
CA PRO A 197 -18.22 3.83 -12.25
C PRO A 197 -17.20 3.82 -13.39
N ARG A 198 -17.14 2.72 -14.15
CA ARG A 198 -16.37 2.65 -15.40
C ARG A 198 -17.00 3.60 -16.41
N ASN A 199 -16.38 4.74 -16.67
CA ASN A 199 -16.68 5.49 -17.88
C ASN A 199 -15.88 4.89 -19.05
N ASN A 200 -16.61 4.34 -20.01
CA ASN A 200 -16.09 4.01 -21.33
C ASN A 200 -15.62 5.29 -22.01
N LEU A 201 -14.32 5.44 -22.26
CA LEU A 201 -13.81 6.46 -23.15
C LEU A 201 -12.89 5.79 -24.17
N ASN A 202 -13.34 5.84 -25.42
CA ASN A 202 -12.55 5.53 -26.61
C ASN A 202 -11.39 6.51 -26.70
N CYS A 203 -10.15 6.02 -26.66
CA CYS A 203 -8.97 6.80 -27.01
C CYS A 203 -8.87 6.89 -28.54
N SER A 204 -9.29 8.02 -29.11
CA SER A 204 -8.79 8.48 -30.40
C SER A 204 -7.51 9.29 -30.18
N SER A 205 -6.44 8.80 -30.80
CA SER A 205 -5.10 9.35 -30.96
C SER A 205 -5.02 10.86 -31.22
N GLY A 206 -4.03 11.51 -30.61
CA GLY A 206 -3.62 12.87 -30.98
C GLY A 206 -2.40 13.38 -30.22
N CYS A 207 -1.21 12.87 -30.54
CA CYS A 207 0.05 13.60 -30.29
C CYS A 207 0.41 14.35 -31.57
N GLY A 208 0.50 15.68 -31.50
CA GLY A 208 1.05 16.49 -32.56
C GLY A 208 1.32 17.91 -32.07
N GLY A 209 2.56 18.39 -32.31
CA GLY A 209 2.96 19.79 -32.21
C GLY A 209 3.85 20.12 -31.04
#